data_AF-A0A1E3W6Q0-F1
#
_entry.id   AF-A0A1E3W6Q0-F1
#
_cell.length_a   1.000
_cell.length_b   1.000
_cell.length_c   1.000
_cell.angle_alpha   90.00
_cell.angle_beta   90.00
_cell.angle_gamma   90.00
#
_symmetry.space_group_name_H-M   'P 1'
#
loop_
_entity.id
_entity.type
_entity.pdbx_description
1 polymer ?
#
loop_
_entity_poly.entity_id
_entity_poly.type
_entity_poly.pdbx_seq_one_letter_code
_entity_poly.pdbx_strand_id
1 'polypeptide(L)'
;MSLPSQKADIRRKLIAFAPEIWQALELLALDSGRSVQSLADEAFLDLLRKYHRPTSLKEALRESARRLPANDDSPPKRHGT
;
A
#
# COMPACT_ATOMS: atom_id res chain seq x y z
N MET A 1 -3.96 29.94 -8.85
CA MET A 1 -3.85 28.95 -7.76
C MET A 1 -3.47 27.62 -8.38
N SER A 2 -2.19 27.22 -8.28
CA SER A 2 -1.71 25.93 -8.79
C SER A 2 -1.59 24.97 -7.61
N LEU A 3 -2.31 23.86 -7.64
CA LEU A 3 -2.21 22.82 -6.61
C LEU A 3 -0.78 22.24 -6.65
N PRO A 4 -0.10 22.05 -5.51
CA PRO A 4 1.19 21.38 -5.52
C PRO A 4 0.98 19.96 -6.03
N SER A 5 1.57 19.65 -7.18
CA SER A 5 1.74 18.28 -7.66
C SER A 5 2.50 17.54 -6.56
N GLN A 6 1.77 16.71 -5.80
CA GLN A 6 2.33 15.84 -4.78
C GLN A 6 3.19 14.82 -5.54
N LYS A 7 4.45 15.18 -5.84
CA LYS A 7 5.45 14.24 -6.34
C LYS A 7 5.42 13.07 -5.37
N ALA A 8 5.01 11.90 -5.85
CA ALA A 8 5.12 10.68 -5.08
C ALA A 8 6.57 10.60 -4.57
N ASP A 9 6.76 10.47 -3.25
CA ASP A 9 8.08 10.31 -2.65
C ASP A 9 8.61 8.93 -3.07
N ILE A 10 9.20 8.84 -4.27
CA ILE A 10 9.72 7.60 -4.82
C ILE A 10 10.95 7.22 -4.02
N ARG A 11 10.79 6.25 -3.11
CA ARG A 11 11.89 5.66 -2.35
C ARG A 11 12.59 4.61 -3.19
N ARG A 12 13.87 4.86 -3.49
CA ARG A 12 14.73 3.90 -4.22
C ARG A 12 15.61 3.14 -3.23
N LYS A 13 15.67 1.82 -3.39
CA LYS A 13 16.55 0.93 -2.61
C LYS A 13 17.24 -0.04 -3.56
N LEU A 14 18.55 -0.23 -3.40
CA LEU A 14 19.29 -1.26 -4.11
C LEU A 14 19.06 -2.61 -3.43
N ILE A 15 18.71 -3.62 -4.23
CA ILE A 15 18.44 -4.99 -3.78
C ILE A 15 19.29 -5.92 -4.65
N ALA A 16 20.09 -6.76 -4.01
CA ALA A 16 20.86 -7.78 -4.70
C ALA A 16 19.95 -8.96 -5.07
N PHE A 17 20.09 -9.46 -6.29
CA PHE A 17 19.44 -10.68 -6.75
C PHE A 17 20.50 -11.73 -7.02
N ALA A 18 20.17 -13.00 -6.78
CA ALA A 18 20.96 -14.09 -7.30
C ALA A 18 20.89 -14.07 -8.85
N PRO A 19 22.00 -14.33 -9.57
CA PRO A 19 22.03 -14.24 -11.04
C PRO A 19 20.93 -15.05 -11.73
N GLU A 20 20.65 -16.25 -11.23
CA GLU A 20 19.61 -17.15 -11.75
C GLU A 20 18.20 -16.58 -11.58
N ILE A 21 17.94 -15.88 -10.47
CA ILE A 21 16.65 -15.22 -10.24
C ILE A 21 16.51 -14.01 -11.15
N TRP A 22 17.59 -13.24 -11.33
CA TRP A 22 17.56 -12.10 -12.25
C TRP A 22 17.25 -12.53 -13.68
N GLN A 23 17.91 -13.57 -14.17
CA GLN A 23 17.67 -14.11 -15.51
C GLN A 23 16.23 -14.63 -15.67
N ALA A 24 15.69 -15.32 -14.66
CA ALA A 24 14.31 -15.77 -14.69
C ALA A 24 13.31 -14.60 -14.71
N LEU A 25 13.59 -13.52 -13.98
CA LEU A 25 12.75 -12.31 -13.97
C LEU A 25 12.78 -11.59 -15.33
N GLU A 26 13.95 -11.51 -15.98
CA GLU A 26 14.06 -10.93 -17.31
C GLU A 26 13.28 -11.73 -18.36
N LEU A 27 13.40 -13.06 -18.33
CA LEU A 27 12.63 -13.94 -19.23
C LEU A 27 11.12 -13.79 -19.00
N LEU A 28 10.68 -13.80 -17.75
CA LEU A 28 9.27 -13.60 -17.41
C LEU A 28 8.75 -12.23 -17.86
N ALA A 29 9.56 -11.18 -17.72
CA ALA A 29 9.22 -9.84 -18.19
C ALA A 29 9.03 -9.82 -19.72
N LEU A 30 9.93 -10.46 -20.47
CA LEU A 30 9.85 -10.58 -21.92
C LEU A 30 8.60 -11.37 -22.36
N ASP A 31 8.38 -12.55 -21.77
CA ASP A 31 7.26 -13.44 -22.11
C ASP A 31 5.90 -12.81 -21.81
N SER A 32 5.82 -12.01 -20.73
CA SER A 32 4.59 -11.31 -20.35
C SER A 32 4.43 -9.93 -20.99
N GLY A 33 5.44 -9.43 -21.72
CA GLY A 33 5.45 -8.08 -22.28
C GLY A 33 5.44 -6.96 -21.22
N ARG A 34 5.95 -7.25 -20.01
CA ARG A 34 5.98 -6.32 -18.87
C ARG A 34 7.41 -5.92 -18.53
N SER A 35 7.55 -4.89 -17.68
CA SER A 35 8.85 -4.54 -17.10
C SER A 35 9.07 -5.28 -15.77
N VAL A 36 10.34 -5.49 -15.41
CA VAL A 36 10.72 -6.03 -14.09
C VAL A 36 10.14 -5.18 -12.95
N GLN A 37 10.05 -3.85 -13.14
CA GLN A 37 9.41 -2.97 -12.16
C GLN A 37 7.93 -3.30 -11.95
N SER A 38 7.18 -3.55 -13.03
CA SER A 38 5.75 -3.91 -12.93
C SER A 38 5.55 -5.25 -12.23
N LEU A 39 6.43 -6.22 -12.47
CA LEU A 39 6.42 -7.50 -11.76
C LEU A 39 6.73 -7.32 -10.27
N ALA A 40 7.71 -6.46 -9.94
CA ALA A 40 8.05 -6.14 -8.56
C ALA A 40 6.90 -5.45 -7.82
N ASP A 41 6.24 -4.48 -8.47
CA ASP A 41 5.12 -3.75 -7.87
C ASP A 41 3.96 -4.69 -7.52
N GLU A 42 3.64 -5.63 -8.41
CA GLU A 42 2.63 -6.66 -8.16
C GLU A 42 3.04 -7.60 -7.01
N ALA A 43 4.26 -8.13 -7.06
CA ALA A 43 4.76 -9.04 -6.04
C ALA A 43 4.79 -8.38 -4.64
N PHE A 44 5.17 -7.11 -4.56
CA PHE A 44 5.16 -6.36 -3.30
C PHE A 44 3.74 -6.07 -2.80
N LEU A 45 2.80 -5.73 -3.68
CA LEU A 45 1.40 -5.54 -3.31
C LEU A 45 0.81 -6.84 -2.74
N ASP A 46 1.05 -7.96 -3.40
CA ASP A 46 0.54 -9.26 -2.97
C ASP A 46 1.19 -9.73 -1.66
N LEU A 47 2.49 -9.45 -1.49
CA LEU A 47 3.17 -9.66 -0.21
C LEU A 47 2.51 -8.85 0.91
N LEU A 48 2.28 -7.55 0.71
CA LEU A 48 1.70 -6.68 1.73
C LEU A 48 0.25 -7.05 2.05
N ARG A 49 -0.53 -7.44 1.04
CA ARG A 49 -1.90 -7.97 1.22
C ARG A 49 -1.90 -9.23 2.08
N LYS A 50 -1.00 -10.18 1.83
CA LYS A 50 -0.86 -11.41 2.62
C LYS A 50 -0.61 -11.15 4.10
N TYR A 51 0.11 -10.07 4.44
CA TYR A 51 0.40 -9.68 5.82
C TYR A 51 -0.54 -8.60 6.38
N HIS A 52 -1.66 -8.32 5.69
CA HIS A 52 -2.64 -7.31 6.08
C HIS A 52 -2.02 -5.92 6.36
N ARG A 53 -0.99 -5.54 5.59
CA ARG A 53 -0.42 -4.20 5.66
C ARG A 53 -1.20 -3.31 4.69
N PRO A 54 -1.87 -2.24 5.17
CA PRO A 54 -2.57 -1.33 4.30
C PRO A 54 -1.56 -0.64 3.39
N THR A 55 -1.74 -0.77 2.07
CA THR A 55 -0.81 -0.22 1.08
C THR A 55 -1.24 1.17 0.59
N SER A 56 -2.44 1.59 0.98
CA SER A 56 -2.98 2.93 0.71
C SER A 56 -3.46 3.63 1.97
N LEU A 57 -3.49 4.97 1.92
CA LEU A 57 -4.06 5.81 2.99
C LEU A 57 -5.52 5.42 3.30
N LYS A 58 -6.31 5.11 2.28
CA LYS A 58 -7.71 4.68 2.45
C LYS A 58 -7.82 3.37 3.23
N GLU A 59 -6.95 2.41 2.94
CA GLU A 59 -6.91 1.15 3.68
C GLU A 59 -6.41 1.32 5.11
N ALA A 60 -5.42 2.20 5.31
CA ALA A 60 -4.91 2.53 6.65
C ALA A 60 -6.00 3.20 7.50
N LEU A 61 -6.77 4.13 6.91
CA LEU A 61 -7.90 4.76 7.59
C LEU A 61 -9.03 3.77 7.89
N ARG A 62 -9.34 2.84 6.96
CA ARG A 62 -10.35 1.79 7.18
C ARG A 62 -9.94 0.81 8.28
N GLU A 63 -8.64 0.53 8.40
CA GLU A 63 -8.11 -0.31 9.48
C GLU A 63 -8.15 0.42 10.83
N SER A 64 -7.75 1.69 10.88
CA SER A 64 -7.85 2.52 12.10
C SER A 64 -9.30 2.70 12.56
N ALA A 65 -10.24 2.93 11.63
CA ALA A 65 -11.66 3.06 11.93
C ALA A 65 -12.32 1.76 12.39
N ARG A 66 -11.74 0.59 12.06
CA ARG A 66 -12.18 -0.72 12.59
C ARG A 66 -11.59 -1.05 13.95
N ARG A 67 -10.46 -0.43 14.32
CA ARG A 67 -9.79 -0.63 15.61
C ARG A 67 -10.32 0.25 16.73
N LEU A 68 -10.95 1.37 16.38
CA LEU A 68 -11.75 2.16 17.32
C LEU A 68 -13.19 1.62 17.25
N PRO A 69 -13.84 1.21 18.36
CA PRO A 69 -15.29 1.23 18.37
C PRO A 69 -15.68 2.66 17.96
N ALA A 70 -16.53 2.78 16.93
CA ALA A 70 -17.09 4.06 16.54
C ALA A 70 -17.58 4.72 17.83
N ASN A 71 -17.01 5.87 18.17
CA ASN A 71 -17.37 6.62 19.36
C ASN A 71 -18.88 6.82 19.30
N ASP A 72 -19.64 6.01 20.06
CA ASP A 72 -21.07 6.21 20.26
C ASP A 72 -21.18 7.53 21.03
N ASP A 73 -21.23 8.63 20.27
CA ASP A 73 -21.66 9.94 20.74
C ASP A 73 -23.12 9.82 21.16
N SER A 74 -23.33 9.23 22.33
CA SER A 74 -24.57 9.37 23.07
C SER A 74 -24.57 10.81 23.62
N PRO A 75 -25.45 11.70 23.13
CA PRO A 75 -25.47 13.08 23.61
C PRO A 75 -25.77 13.09 25.12
N PRO A 76 -25.12 13.97 25.91
CA PRO A 76 -25.33 14.00 27.35
C PRO A 76 -26.80 14.31 27.64
N LYS A 77 -27.44 13.39 28.36
CA LYS A 77 -28.82 13.50 28.83
C LYS A 77 -28.91 14.73 29.73
N ARG A 78 -29.51 15.82 29.22
CA ARG A 78 -29.78 17.02 30.01
C ARG A 78 -30.78 16.66 31.09
N HIS A 79 -30.31 16.49 32.33
CA HIS A 79 -31.18 16.46 33.50
C HIS A 79 -31.70 17.87 33.73
N GLY A 80 -32.99 18.06 33.44
CA GLY A 80 -33.72 19.26 33.82
C GLY A 80 -33.95 19.28 35.33
N THR A 81 -33.78 20.48 35.90
CA THR A 81 -34.31 20.91 37.19
C THR A 81 -35.00 22.24 36.97
#